data_AF-A0A662D3R4-F1
#
_entry.id   AF-A0A662D3R4-F1
#
_cell.length_a   1.000
_cell.length_b   1.000
_cell.length_c   1.000
_cell.angle_alpha   90.00
_cell.angle_beta   90.00
_cell.angle_gamma   90.00
#
_symmetry.space_group_name_H-M   'P 1'
#
loop_
_entity.id
_entity.type
_entity.pdbx_description
1 polymer ?
#
loop_
_entity_poly.entity_id
_entity_poly.type
_entity_poly.pdbx_seq_one_letter_code
_entity_poly.pdbx_strand_id
1 'polypeptide(L)'
;MKNKEIAAIFNRIADALEIKGESGFRVLAYRKAARVIEELPEAVEELAEKKKLAEIPGVGKGIAQKIEEFLQTGRMKKMEEALAEIPEGLLELLNIPNLGGKTIHLAYKELGVKNLNDLKRVIEDGSLAQLYGLGEKKVEN
;
A
#
# COMPACT_ATOMS: atom_id res chain seq x y z
N MET A 1 14.44 -10.57 -10.61
CA MET A 1 13.07 -11.10 -10.45
C MET A 1 12.14 -9.94 -10.15
N LYS A 2 11.08 -9.76 -10.94
CA LYS A 2 10.10 -8.68 -10.75
C LYS A 2 9.18 -8.89 -9.54
N ASN A 3 9.26 -10.02 -8.85
CA ASN A 3 8.50 -10.36 -7.66
C ASN A 3 8.47 -9.22 -6.62
N LYS A 4 9.65 -8.73 -6.19
CA LYS A 4 9.77 -7.66 -5.19
C LYS A 4 9.17 -6.34 -5.66
N GLU A 5 9.33 -6.03 -6.95
CA GLU A 5 8.81 -4.81 -7.55
C GLU A 5 7.28 -4.82 -7.59
N ILE A 6 6.69 -5.93 -8.06
CA ILE A 6 5.23 -6.12 -8.06
C ILE A 6 4.67 -6.11 -6.63
N ALA A 7 5.36 -6.74 -5.68
CA ALA A 7 4.97 -6.71 -4.27
C ALA A 7 4.97 -5.29 -3.70
N ALA A 8 6.01 -4.50 -3.99
CA ALA A 8 6.08 -3.09 -3.59
C ALA A 8 4.94 -2.26 -4.20
N ILE A 9 4.61 -2.49 -5.47
CA ILE A 9 3.48 -1.83 -6.14
C ILE A 9 2.15 -2.18 -5.45
N PHE A 10 1.90 -3.46 -5.17
CA PHE A 10 0.67 -3.87 -4.49
C PHE A 10 0.58 -3.36 -3.05
N ASN A 11 1.71 -3.27 -2.33
CA ASN A 11 1.75 -2.60 -1.04
C ASN A 11 1.37 -1.12 -1.16
N ARG A 12 1.96 -0.39 -2.11
CA ARG A 12 1.60 1.03 -2.35
C ARG A 12 0.13 1.22 -2.72
N ILE A 13 -0.45 0.31 -3.49
CA ILE A 13 -1.90 0.34 -3.78
C ILE A 13 -2.72 0.14 -2.49
N ALA A 14 -2.33 -0.82 -1.65
CA ALA A 14 -3.01 -1.06 -0.39
C ALA A 14 -2.94 0.16 0.54
N ASP A 15 -1.75 0.76 0.67
CA ASP A 15 -1.54 2.00 1.43
C ASP A 15 -2.41 3.15 0.92
N ALA A 16 -2.46 3.34 -0.40
CA ALA A 16 -3.31 4.36 -1.02
C ALA A 16 -4.80 4.14 -0.71
N LEU A 17 -5.27 2.89 -0.81
CA LEU A 17 -6.66 2.53 -0.47
C LEU A 17 -6.97 2.74 1.02
N GLU A 18 -6.01 2.45 1.91
CA GLU A 18 -6.15 2.71 3.35
C GLU A 18 -6.30 4.21 3.63
N ILE A 19 -5.48 5.07 3.01
CA ILE A 19 -5.60 6.54 3.13
C ILE A 19 -6.98 7.02 2.70
N LYS A 20 -7.52 6.46 1.61
CA LYS A 20 -8.85 6.79 1.09
C LYS A 20 -10.00 6.27 1.96
N GLY A 21 -9.73 5.44 2.98
CA GLY A 21 -10.77 4.79 3.78
C GLY A 21 -11.59 3.77 2.98
N GLU A 22 -11.02 3.20 1.92
CA GLU A 22 -11.67 2.21 1.08
C GLU A 22 -11.89 0.86 1.82
N SER A 23 -12.74 0.00 1.25
CA SER A 23 -13.11 -1.28 1.87
C SER A 23 -11.90 -2.14 2.27
N GLY A 24 -11.90 -2.60 3.53
CA GLY A 24 -10.86 -3.48 4.08
C GLY A 24 -10.66 -4.77 3.27
N PHE A 25 -11.68 -5.26 2.56
CA PHE A 25 -11.53 -6.43 1.69
C PHE A 25 -10.54 -6.19 0.54
N ARG A 26 -10.63 -5.04 -0.14
CA ARG A 26 -9.73 -4.71 -1.26
C ARG A 26 -8.30 -4.51 -0.77
N VAL A 27 -8.14 -3.77 0.34
CA VAL A 27 -6.85 -3.57 1.00
C VAL A 27 -6.20 -4.91 1.33
N LEU A 28 -6.94 -5.81 2.00
CA LEU A 28 -6.44 -7.14 2.37
C LEU A 28 -6.06 -7.98 1.15
N ALA A 29 -6.81 -7.90 0.05
CA ALA A 29 -6.48 -8.60 -1.18
C ALA A 29 -5.12 -8.15 -1.75
N TYR A 30 -4.85 -6.85 -1.81
CA TYR A 30 -3.56 -6.33 -2.29
C TYR A 30 -2.41 -6.65 -1.33
N ARG A 31 -2.63 -6.51 0.00
CA ARG A 31 -1.62 -6.90 1.00
C ARG A 31 -1.27 -8.40 0.91
N LYS A 32 -2.28 -9.25 0.74
CA LYS A 32 -2.08 -10.70 0.58
C LYS A 32 -1.33 -11.01 -0.71
N ALA A 33 -1.72 -10.40 -1.83
CA ALA A 33 -1.03 -10.57 -3.11
C ALA A 33 0.44 -10.13 -3.02
N ALA A 34 0.71 -8.96 -2.42
CA ALA A 34 2.07 -8.46 -2.22
C ALA A 34 2.94 -9.47 -1.48
N ARG A 35 2.47 -9.95 -0.32
CA ARG A 35 3.18 -10.93 0.49
C ARG A 35 3.47 -12.23 -0.26
N VAL A 36 2.45 -12.81 -0.89
CA VAL A 36 2.61 -14.10 -1.57
C VAL A 36 3.55 -13.99 -2.76
N ILE A 37 3.51 -12.88 -3.50
CA ILE A 37 4.40 -12.65 -4.65
C ILE A 37 5.83 -12.40 -4.19
N GLU A 38 6.04 -11.70 -3.08
CA GLU A 38 7.37 -11.47 -2.52
C GLU A 38 8.03 -12.76 -2.03
N GLU A 39 7.26 -13.63 -1.37
CA GLU A 39 7.71 -14.93 -0.83
C GLU A 39 7.79 -16.03 -1.91
N LEU A 40 7.41 -15.72 -3.15
CA LEU A 40 7.29 -16.70 -4.23
C LEU A 40 8.69 -17.20 -4.67
N PRO A 41 8.95 -18.52 -4.66
CA PRO A 41 10.25 -19.07 -5.01
C PRO A 41 10.55 -19.00 -6.51
N GLU A 42 9.51 -19.10 -7.34
CA GLU A 42 9.60 -18.98 -8.80
C GLU A 42 9.48 -17.51 -9.23
N ALA A 43 10.06 -17.20 -10.39
CA ALA A 43 9.89 -15.90 -11.01
C ALA A 43 8.42 -15.71 -11.44
N VAL A 44 7.82 -14.59 -11.07
CA VAL A 44 6.43 -14.28 -11.43
C VAL A 44 6.24 -14.19 -12.95
N GLU A 45 7.31 -13.84 -13.67
CA GLU A 45 7.41 -13.86 -15.12
C GLU A 45 7.14 -15.26 -15.71
N GLU A 46 7.75 -16.30 -15.13
CA GLU A 46 7.58 -17.68 -15.61
C GLU A 46 6.15 -18.19 -15.38
N LEU A 47 5.54 -17.82 -14.25
CA LEU A 47 4.15 -18.16 -13.96
C LEU A 47 3.18 -17.42 -14.89
N ALA A 48 3.52 -16.20 -15.30
CA ALA A 48 2.76 -15.45 -16.30
C ALA A 48 2.80 -16.13 -17.67
N GLU A 49 3.98 -16.53 -18.14
CA GLU A 49 4.14 -17.26 -19.42
C GLU A 49 3.34 -18.56 -19.45
N LYS A 50 3.31 -19.30 -18.33
CA LYS A 50 2.56 -20.54 -18.16
C LYS A 50 1.05 -20.32 -17.93
N LYS A 51 0.58 -19.07 -17.85
CA LYS A 51 -0.81 -18.69 -17.49
C LYS A 51 -1.28 -19.23 -16.13
N LYS A 52 -0.36 -19.33 -15.17
CA LYS A 52 -0.59 -19.89 -13.83
C LYS A 52 -0.68 -18.85 -12.71
N LEU A 53 -0.68 -17.56 -13.02
CA LEU A 53 -0.75 -16.51 -12.01
C LEU A 53 -1.98 -16.63 -11.10
N ALA A 54 -3.14 -17.03 -11.65
CA ALA A 54 -4.37 -17.20 -10.88
C ALA A 54 -4.40 -18.49 -10.04
N GLU A 55 -3.41 -19.37 -10.18
CA GLU A 55 -3.23 -20.57 -9.32
C GLU A 55 -2.49 -20.21 -8.02
N ILE A 56 -1.83 -19.06 -7.97
CA ILE A 56 -1.10 -18.59 -6.79
C ILE A 56 -2.12 -18.29 -5.67
N PRO A 57 -1.99 -18.90 -4.47
CA PRO A 57 -2.93 -18.67 -3.37
C PRO A 57 -3.01 -17.20 -2.98
N GLY A 58 -4.20 -16.60 -3.09
CA GLY A 58 -4.41 -15.18 -2.80
C GLY A 58 -4.26 -14.24 -4.01
N VAL A 59 -3.91 -14.75 -5.18
CA VAL A 59 -3.94 -14.03 -6.45
C VAL A 59 -5.18 -14.44 -7.24
N GLY A 60 -6.20 -13.57 -7.23
CA GLY A 60 -7.38 -13.75 -8.08
C GLY A 60 -7.17 -13.23 -9.50
N LYS A 61 -8.13 -13.50 -10.40
CA LYS A 61 -8.09 -13.04 -11.81
C LYS A 61 -7.75 -11.55 -11.96
N GLY A 62 -8.35 -10.69 -11.14
CA GLY A 62 -8.10 -9.25 -11.21
C GLY A 62 -6.71 -8.81 -10.73
N ILE A 63 -6.04 -9.59 -9.88
CA ILE A 63 -4.65 -9.34 -9.49
C ILE A 63 -3.73 -9.89 -10.57
N ALA A 64 -3.98 -11.11 -11.08
CA ALA A 64 -3.24 -11.71 -12.17
C ALA A 64 -3.17 -10.79 -13.40
N GLN A 65 -4.30 -10.22 -13.83
CA GLN A 65 -4.35 -9.25 -14.93
C GLN A 65 -3.45 -8.03 -14.71
N LYS A 66 -3.36 -7.52 -13.48
CA LYS A 66 -2.50 -6.37 -13.16
C LYS A 66 -1.02 -6.74 -13.19
N ILE A 67 -0.69 -7.96 -12.78
CA ILE A 67 0.67 -8.50 -12.91
C ILE A 67 1.02 -8.57 -14.40
N GLU A 68 0.16 -9.17 -15.23
CA GLU A 68 0.38 -9.26 -16.68
C GLU A 68 0.56 -7.87 -17.33
N GLU A 69 -0.30 -6.91 -16.98
CA GLU A 69 -0.20 -5.52 -17.42
C GLU A 69 1.17 -4.93 -17.07
N PHE A 70 1.62 -5.10 -15.82
CA PHE A 70 2.92 -4.62 -15.37
C PHE A 70 4.08 -5.30 -16.09
N LEU A 71 3.99 -6.60 -16.32
CA LEU A 71 5.02 -7.35 -17.03
C LEU A 71 5.17 -6.90 -18.50
N GLN A 72 4.05 -6.54 -19.14
CA GLN A 72 4.01 -6.10 -20.54
C GLN A 72 4.40 -4.63 -20.72
N THR A 73 3.93 -3.75 -19.83
CA THR A 73 4.01 -2.29 -20.03
C THR A 73 5.02 -1.60 -19.12
N GLY A 74 5.46 -2.29 -18.06
CA GLY A 74 6.25 -1.68 -16.98
C GLY A 74 5.43 -0.74 -16.08
N ARG A 75 4.11 -0.68 -16.25
CA ARG A 75 3.20 0.19 -15.49
C ARG A 75 1.99 -0.59 -15.01
N MET A 76 1.36 -0.11 -13.95
CA MET A 76 0.11 -0.68 -13.44
C MET A 76 -0.89 0.46 -13.30
N LYS A 77 -1.87 0.53 -14.20
CA LYS A 77 -2.86 1.60 -14.22
C LYS A 77 -3.57 1.75 -12.87
N LYS A 78 -3.80 0.62 -12.17
CA LYS A 78 -4.44 0.68 -10.85
C LYS A 78 -3.63 1.42 -9.81
N MET A 79 -2.30 1.39 -9.90
CA MET A 79 -1.42 2.17 -9.04
C MET A 79 -1.57 3.66 -9.29
N GLU A 80 -1.57 4.06 -10.56
CA GLU A 80 -1.74 5.46 -10.95
C GLU A 80 -3.10 6.00 -10.48
N GLU A 81 -4.19 5.25 -10.73
CA GLU A 81 -5.54 5.58 -10.26
C GLU A 81 -5.63 5.70 -8.73
N ALA A 82 -4.99 4.78 -8.00
CA ALA A 82 -5.06 4.77 -6.54
C ALA A 82 -4.38 6.01 -5.94
N LEU A 83 -3.30 6.48 -6.54
CA LEU A 83 -2.54 7.64 -6.07
C LEU A 83 -3.15 8.98 -6.53
N ALA A 84 -3.76 9.03 -7.72
CA ALA A 84 -4.31 10.26 -8.30
C ALA A 84 -5.40 10.95 -7.45
N GLU A 85 -6.10 10.19 -6.62
CA GLU A 85 -7.16 10.71 -5.74
C GLU A 85 -6.65 11.12 -4.35
N ILE A 86 -5.35 10.99 -4.08
CA ILE A 86 -4.76 11.31 -2.78
C ILE A 86 -4.10 12.70 -2.86
N PRO A 87 -4.38 13.60 -1.91
CA PRO A 87 -3.65 14.87 -1.80
C PRO A 87 -2.14 14.66 -1.75
N GLU A 88 -1.38 15.47 -2.50
CA GLU A 88 0.07 15.36 -2.61
C GLU A 88 0.77 15.33 -1.24
N GLY A 89 0.36 16.19 -0.31
CA GLY A 89 0.93 16.20 1.04
C GLY A 89 0.72 14.90 1.83
N LEU A 90 -0.33 14.11 1.56
CA LEU A 90 -0.53 12.78 2.15
C LEU A 90 0.28 11.69 1.42
N LEU A 91 0.49 11.85 0.10
CA LEU A 91 1.37 10.98 -0.66
C LEU A 91 2.82 11.10 -0.20
N GLU A 92 3.27 12.30 0.16
CA GLU A 92 4.60 12.50 0.73
C GLU A 92 4.79 11.73 2.03
N LEU A 93 3.75 11.65 2.87
CA LEU A 93 3.80 10.91 4.14
C LEU A 93 4.00 9.40 3.91
N LEU A 94 3.52 8.83 2.80
CA LEU A 94 3.75 7.41 2.48
C LEU A 94 5.23 7.07 2.25
N ASN A 95 6.07 8.06 1.98
CA ASN A 95 7.51 7.84 1.82
C ASN A 95 8.23 7.75 3.18
N ILE A 96 7.55 8.08 4.29
CA ILE A 96 8.12 7.97 5.63
C ILE A 96 8.16 6.48 6.02
N PRO A 97 9.34 5.93 6.31
CA PRO A 97 9.46 4.54 6.76
C PRO A 97 8.55 4.26 7.95
N ASN A 98 7.95 3.06 7.98
CA ASN A 98 7.05 2.60 9.05
C ASN A 98 5.72 3.38 9.19
N LEU A 99 5.49 4.43 8.39
CA LEU A 99 4.24 5.18 8.37
C LEU A 99 3.28 4.62 7.31
N GLY A 100 2.48 3.64 7.70
CA GLY A 100 1.51 2.98 6.81
C GLY A 100 0.23 3.80 6.56
N GLY A 101 -0.47 3.46 5.47
CA GLY A 101 -1.69 4.16 5.02
C GLY A 101 -2.79 4.27 6.08
N LYS A 102 -2.98 3.26 6.94
CA LYS A 102 -3.93 3.35 8.08
C LYS A 102 -3.61 4.47 9.06
N THR A 103 -2.34 4.65 9.39
CA THR A 103 -1.90 5.69 10.33
C THR A 103 -2.12 7.06 9.72
N ILE A 104 -1.77 7.23 8.43
CA ILE A 104 -2.00 8.47 7.69
C ILE A 104 -3.50 8.78 7.60
N HIS A 105 -4.34 7.78 7.29
CA HIS A 105 -5.79 7.94 7.27
C HIS A 105 -6.33 8.47 8.60
N LEU A 106 -5.90 7.87 9.72
CA LEU A 106 -6.37 8.25 11.05
C LEU A 106 -5.89 9.66 11.42
N ALA A 107 -4.62 9.99 11.17
CA ALA A 107 -4.08 11.31 11.41
C ALA A 107 -4.78 12.38 10.55
N TYR A 108 -5.09 12.07 9.28
CA TYR A 108 -5.84 12.96 8.40
C TYR A 108 -7.26 13.18 8.89
N LYS A 109 -7.97 12.10 9.24
CA LYS A 109 -9.37 12.13 9.61
C LYS A 109 -9.63 12.75 10.99
N GLU A 110 -8.83 12.37 11.99
CA GLU A 110 -9.07 12.74 13.39
C GLU A 110 -8.30 14.00 13.81
N LEU A 111 -7.11 14.23 13.22
CA LEU A 111 -6.22 15.34 13.61
C LEU A 111 -6.01 16.38 12.49
N GLY A 112 -6.64 16.18 11.33
CA GLY A 112 -6.58 17.11 10.21
C GLY A 112 -5.22 17.19 9.53
N VAL A 113 -4.35 16.18 9.68
CA VAL A 113 -3.00 16.15 9.09
C VAL A 113 -3.09 16.08 7.56
N LYS A 114 -2.52 17.04 6.85
CA LYS A 114 -2.53 17.07 5.37
C LYS A 114 -1.14 17.01 4.74
N ASN A 115 -0.09 17.19 5.54
CA ASN A 115 1.29 17.28 5.08
C ASN A 115 2.26 17.00 6.24
N LEU A 116 3.56 17.04 5.95
CA LEU A 116 4.62 16.80 6.93
C LEU A 116 4.61 17.77 8.12
N ASN A 117 4.28 19.04 7.92
CA ASN A 117 4.26 20.02 9.01
C ASN A 117 3.13 19.74 9.99
N ASP A 118 1.94 19.40 9.48
CA ASP A 118 0.83 19.00 10.34
C ASP A 118 1.16 17.71 11.11
N LEU A 119 1.82 16.74 10.46
CA LEU A 119 2.25 15.50 11.10
C LEU A 119 3.24 15.78 12.24
N LYS A 120 4.24 16.64 12.02
CA LYS A 120 5.19 17.05 13.07
C LYS A 120 4.48 17.67 14.26
N ARG A 121 3.56 18.61 14.01
CA ARG A 121 2.78 19.27 15.07
C ARG A 121 2.06 18.25 15.95
N VAL A 122 1.36 17.28 15.35
CA VAL A 122 0.57 16.29 16.11
C VAL A 122 1.43 15.23 16.82
N ILE A 123 2.68 15.06 16.39
CA ILE A 123 3.67 14.26 17.12
C ILE A 123 4.18 15.05 18.32
N GLU A 124 4.57 16.30 18.12
CA GLU A 124 5.12 17.18 19.17
C GLU A 124 4.12 17.48 20.28
N ASP A 125 2.84 17.68 19.95
CA ASP A 125 1.77 17.92 20.92
C ASP A 125 1.22 16.62 21.56
N GLY A 126 1.70 15.46 21.12
CA GLY A 126 1.31 14.15 21.62
C GLY A 126 -0.05 13.64 21.13
N SER A 127 -0.77 14.40 20.30
CA SER A 127 -2.11 14.01 19.82
C SER A 127 -2.08 12.73 18.99
N LEU A 128 -1.01 12.50 18.21
CA LEU A 128 -0.85 11.29 17.39
C LEU A 128 -0.72 10.03 18.27
N ALA A 129 -0.06 10.13 19.42
CA ALA A 129 0.13 9.01 20.34
C ALA A 129 -1.18 8.61 21.07
N GLN A 130 -2.12 9.56 21.21
CA GLN A 130 -3.41 9.32 21.85
C GLN A 130 -4.43 8.61 20.94
N LEU A 131 -4.15 8.51 19.63
CA LEU A 131 -5.02 7.83 18.70
C LEU A 131 -5.03 6.31 18.90
N TYR A 132 -6.23 5.75 19.08
CA TYR A 132 -6.44 4.33 19.35
C TYR A 132 -5.82 3.44 18.25
N GLY A 133 -4.89 2.55 18.64
CA GLY A 133 -4.21 1.62 17.71
C GLY A 133 -2.81 2.05 17.26
N LEU A 134 -2.34 3.23 17.67
CA LEU A 134 -0.93 3.65 17.59
C LEU A 134 -0.26 3.38 18.95
N GLY A 135 0.31 2.20 19.13
CA GLY A 135 1.07 1.92 20.36
C GLY A 135 2.27 2.87 20.47
N GLU A 136 2.65 3.26 21.69
CA GLU A 136 3.70 4.25 22.00
C GLU A 136 5.01 4.02 21.20
N LYS A 137 5.38 2.76 20.95
CA LYS A 137 6.55 2.36 20.12
C LYS A 137 6.55 2.84 18.67
N LYS A 138 5.39 3.21 18.12
CA LYS A 138 5.26 3.66 16.72
C LYS A 138 5.54 5.16 16.54
N VAL A 139 5.55 5.91 17.64
CA VAL A 139 5.80 7.37 17.64
C VAL A 139 7.29 7.68 17.78
N GLU A 140 8.07 6.76 18.36
CA GLU A 140 9.52 6.93 18.61
C GLU A 140 10.42 6.55 17.41
N ASN A 141 9.91 5.80 16.43
CA ASN A 141 10.66 5.34 15.23
C ASN A 141 10.46 6.27 14.04
#